data_AF-A0A7H0GK16-F1
#
_entry.id   AF-A0A7H0GK16-F1
#
_cell.length_a   1.000
_cell.length_b   1.000
_cell.length_c   1.000
_cell.angle_alpha   90.00
_cell.angle_beta   90.00
_cell.angle_gamma   90.00
#
_symmetry.space_group_name_H-M   'P 1'
#
loop_
_entity.id
_entity.type
_entity.pdbx_description
1 polymer ?
#
loop_
_entity_poly.entity_id
_entity_poly.type
_entity_poly.pdbx_seq_one_letter_code
_entity_poly.pdbx_strand_id
1 'polypeptide(L)'
;MSLKQLVHTAHQSLQAQAGCDVRRSHVYELLAAALGYQSWASFHADALLVDAGAGVTPDGIAPRVSGRARQMGYPQPSADTFAQVLATFTSEHRLGALRWSALEQVLFPPRLRDESDAADDEADDWEDEEADWDEPPAPASAPAAVPEHLRSSTLLLEILKQTAAQNPRAHFMLAALHRCAKPNPYLYEESLKGRELNSIEQGWVENYLRLEPRYRQYQSHLKAAAIGGVRAAALEYGTVFEDGEFIALAERLDGDVDALEMAKSAATPEARGRWLRQAAEEGSWQALQEMAHQGDPWAEDRVGSKADSGWLRRVAERALDQGDAHRAWTWQYVALARGADLTRSTLAARHDGGLNDGQFYDSDFGGPLYVDGDEGLNLPEISKADHKAAKAKAQEILRH
;
A
#
# COMPACT_ATOMS: atom_id res chain seq x y z
N MET A 1 29.97 4.44 4.93
CA MET A 1 31.15 4.94 4.18
C MET A 1 30.63 5.75 2.99
N SER A 2 31.25 6.88 2.64
CA SER A 2 30.75 7.65 1.48
C SER A 2 31.21 7.08 0.13
N LEU A 3 30.51 7.40 -0.97
CA LEU A 3 30.91 6.99 -2.32
C LEU A 3 32.33 7.46 -2.66
N LYS A 4 32.68 8.70 -2.29
CA LYS A 4 34.01 9.27 -2.53
C LYS A 4 35.09 8.52 -1.74
N GLN A 5 34.79 8.12 -0.51
CA GLN A 5 35.69 7.32 0.33
C GLN A 5 35.84 5.90 -0.22
N LEU A 6 34.73 5.24 -0.58
CA LEU A 6 34.73 3.91 -1.19
C LEU A 6 35.63 3.87 -2.43
N VAL A 7 35.44 4.80 -3.37
CA VAL A 7 36.23 4.87 -4.61
C VAL A 7 37.70 5.17 -4.30
N HIS A 8 37.98 5.97 -3.27
CA HIS A 8 39.36 6.22 -2.86
C HIS A 8 40.03 4.98 -2.28
N THR A 9 39.35 4.23 -1.41
CA THR A 9 39.87 2.99 -0.83
C THR A 9 40.04 1.90 -1.88
N ALA A 10 39.09 1.77 -2.82
CA ALA A 10 39.21 0.87 -3.96
C ALA A 10 40.42 1.25 -4.84
N HIS A 11 40.59 2.56 -5.12
CA HIS A 11 41.72 3.06 -5.88
C HIS A 11 43.07 2.74 -5.22
N GLN A 12 43.19 2.98 -3.90
CA GLN A 12 44.39 2.65 -3.13
C GLN A 12 44.69 1.15 -3.15
N SER A 13 43.67 0.31 -2.98
CA SER A 13 43.80 -1.15 -2.99
C SER A 13 44.31 -1.67 -4.35
N LEU A 14 43.78 -1.11 -5.44
CA LEU A 14 44.24 -1.43 -6.80
C LEU A 14 45.66 -0.93 -7.04
N GLN A 15 45.98 0.32 -6.68
CA GLN A 15 47.30 0.92 -6.88
C GLN A 15 48.40 0.13 -6.15
N ALA A 16 48.11 -0.39 -4.94
CA ALA A 16 49.06 -1.14 -4.14
C ALA A 16 49.44 -2.50 -4.75
N GLN A 17 48.54 -3.14 -5.51
CA GLN A 17 48.70 -4.52 -5.96
C GLN A 17 48.92 -4.67 -7.47
N ALA A 18 48.53 -3.69 -8.28
CA ALA A 18 48.46 -3.85 -9.73
C ALA A 18 49.79 -3.74 -10.49
N GLY A 19 50.84 -3.24 -9.84
CA GLY A 19 52.15 -3.02 -10.46
C GLY A 19 52.15 -1.98 -11.59
N CYS A 20 51.08 -1.19 -11.74
CA CYS A 20 50.91 -0.15 -12.74
C CYS A 20 50.12 1.04 -12.20
N ASP A 21 50.13 2.16 -12.91
CA ASP A 21 49.37 3.35 -12.53
C ASP A 21 47.87 3.20 -12.86
N VAL A 22 47.02 3.32 -11.84
CA VAL A 22 45.57 3.18 -11.98
C VAL A 22 44.93 4.56 -11.97
N ARG A 23 44.19 4.92 -13.01
CA ARG A 23 43.45 6.19 -13.03
C ARG A 23 42.23 6.08 -12.12
N ARG A 24 41.99 7.09 -11.27
CA ARG A 24 40.82 7.12 -10.38
C ARG A 24 39.49 7.04 -11.13
N SER A 25 39.39 7.62 -12.34
CA SER A 25 38.19 7.51 -13.18
C SER A 25 37.89 6.08 -13.63
N HIS A 26 38.92 5.25 -13.86
CA HIS A 26 38.74 3.85 -14.26
C HIS A 26 38.18 2.99 -13.13
N VAL A 27 38.31 3.41 -11.86
CA VAL A 27 37.76 2.67 -10.72
C VAL A 27 36.22 2.60 -10.80
N TYR A 28 35.56 3.68 -11.22
CA TYR A 28 34.11 3.66 -11.45
C TYR A 28 33.71 2.66 -12.53
N GLU A 29 34.47 2.60 -13.63
CA GLU A 29 34.23 1.67 -14.73
C GLU A 29 34.44 0.21 -14.31
N LEU A 30 35.46 -0.06 -13.49
CA LEU A 30 35.71 -1.41 -12.98
C LEU A 30 34.67 -1.83 -11.93
N LEU A 31 34.20 -0.91 -11.08
CA LEU A 31 33.10 -1.17 -10.14
C LEU A 31 31.79 -1.46 -10.89
N ALA A 32 31.48 -0.72 -11.95
CA ALA A 32 30.35 -1.03 -12.81
C ALA A 32 30.45 -2.42 -13.44
N ALA A 33 31.64 -2.78 -13.95
CA ALA A 33 31.89 -4.10 -14.52
C ALA A 33 31.76 -5.23 -13.48
N ALA A 34 32.24 -5.02 -12.26
CA ALA A 34 32.04 -5.96 -11.14
C ALA A 34 30.56 -6.20 -10.87
N LEU A 35 29.74 -5.15 -10.99
CA LEU A 35 28.29 -5.20 -10.80
C LEU A 35 27.51 -5.60 -12.06
N GLY A 36 28.18 -6.04 -13.12
CA GLY A 36 27.53 -6.59 -14.32
C GLY A 36 27.17 -5.57 -15.39
N TYR A 37 27.64 -4.32 -15.29
CA TYR A 37 27.37 -3.25 -16.25
C TYR A 37 28.56 -2.99 -17.16
N GLN A 38 28.29 -2.53 -18.38
CA GLN A 38 29.33 -2.29 -19.38
C GLN A 38 30.06 -0.95 -19.18
N SER A 39 29.43 -0.02 -18.46
CA SER A 39 30.03 1.27 -18.11
C SER A 39 29.43 1.86 -16.84
N TRP A 40 30.13 2.80 -16.21
CA TRP A 40 29.60 3.54 -15.05
C TRP A 40 28.34 4.33 -15.39
N ALA A 41 28.27 4.91 -16.59
CA ALA A 41 27.09 5.63 -17.05
C ALA A 41 25.87 4.72 -17.17
N SER A 42 26.03 3.51 -17.73
CA SER A 42 24.94 2.53 -17.82
C SER A 42 24.47 2.05 -16.44
N PHE A 43 25.42 1.86 -15.52
CA PHE A 43 25.12 1.51 -14.14
C PHE A 43 24.30 2.60 -13.45
N HIS A 44 24.78 3.84 -13.47
CA HIS A 44 24.11 4.96 -12.80
C HIS A 44 22.71 5.28 -13.36
N ALA A 45 22.46 4.96 -14.64
CA ALA A 45 21.14 5.13 -15.25
C ALA A 45 20.12 4.07 -14.82
N ASP A 46 20.55 2.84 -14.51
CA ASP A 46 19.67 1.70 -14.21
C ASP A 46 19.62 1.33 -12.73
N ALA A 47 20.71 1.55 -11.99
CA ALA A 47 20.90 1.05 -10.64
C ALA A 47 21.65 2.01 -9.72
N LEU A 48 21.51 1.71 -8.43
CA LEU A 48 22.15 2.35 -7.30
C LEU A 48 23.24 1.44 -6.74
N LEU A 49 24.37 2.04 -6.37
CA LEU A 49 25.41 1.33 -5.62
C LEU A 49 25.01 1.26 -4.16
N VAL A 50 24.92 0.05 -3.63
CA VAL A 50 24.47 -0.19 -2.26
C VAL A 50 25.48 -1.05 -1.51
N ASP A 51 25.46 -0.95 -0.19
CA ASP A 51 26.26 -1.71 0.77
C ASP A 51 25.34 -2.51 1.72
N ALA A 52 25.90 -3.13 2.75
CA ALA A 52 25.16 -3.87 3.78
C ALA A 52 24.30 -5.04 3.24
N GLY A 53 24.59 -5.52 2.03
CA GLY A 53 23.80 -6.58 1.37
C GLY A 53 22.44 -6.13 0.86
N ALA A 54 22.25 -4.83 0.64
CA ALA A 54 20.99 -4.25 0.15
C ALA A 54 20.70 -4.48 -1.33
N GLY A 55 21.62 -5.06 -2.09
CA GLY A 55 21.50 -5.25 -3.53
C GLY A 55 22.06 -6.60 -3.96
N VAL A 56 21.99 -6.84 -5.27
CA VAL A 56 22.46 -8.08 -5.86
C VAL A 56 23.92 -7.92 -6.25
N THR A 57 24.76 -8.84 -5.80
CA THR A 57 26.13 -9.00 -6.28
C THR A 57 26.11 -10.11 -7.34
N PRO A 58 26.34 -9.81 -8.62
CA PRO A 58 26.22 -10.82 -9.65
C PRO A 58 27.44 -11.74 -9.68
N ASP A 59 27.22 -12.99 -10.10
CA ASP A 59 28.30 -13.94 -10.33
C ASP A 59 29.22 -13.48 -11.48
N GLY A 60 30.46 -13.98 -11.47
CA GLY A 60 31.41 -13.74 -12.54
C GLY A 60 32.05 -12.34 -12.52
N ILE A 61 32.28 -11.77 -11.34
CA ILE A 61 33.01 -10.50 -11.16
C ILE A 61 34.36 -10.54 -11.91
N ALA A 62 35.15 -11.59 -11.67
CA ALA A 62 36.52 -11.67 -12.17
C ALA A 62 36.66 -11.55 -13.70
N PRO A 63 35.95 -12.36 -14.54
CA PRO A 63 36.05 -12.23 -15.99
C PRO A 63 35.55 -10.89 -16.52
N ARG A 64 34.54 -10.27 -15.89
CA ARG A 64 34.00 -8.96 -16.30
C ARG A 64 34.98 -7.83 -16.02
N VAL A 65 35.54 -7.80 -14.81
CA VAL A 65 36.53 -6.80 -14.41
C VAL A 65 37.80 -6.92 -15.25
N SER A 66 38.33 -8.14 -15.44
CA SER A 66 39.52 -8.37 -16.28
C SER A 66 39.26 -7.94 -17.73
N GLY A 67 38.11 -8.33 -18.30
CA GLY A 67 37.69 -7.88 -19.64
C GLY A 67 37.61 -6.36 -19.77
N ARG A 68 36.99 -5.68 -18.79
CA ARG A 68 36.86 -4.21 -18.80
C ARG A 68 38.22 -3.51 -18.64
N ALA A 69 39.09 -4.01 -17.77
CA ALA A 69 40.42 -3.48 -17.59
C ALA A 69 41.24 -3.54 -18.89
N ARG A 70 41.16 -4.65 -19.62
CA ARG A 70 41.83 -4.78 -20.93
C ARG A 70 41.31 -3.81 -21.96
N GLN A 71 39.99 -3.60 -22.02
CA GLN A 71 39.38 -2.60 -22.92
C GLN A 71 39.90 -1.18 -22.64
N MET A 72 40.22 -0.88 -21.38
CA MET A 72 40.81 0.42 -20.98
C MET A 72 42.33 0.49 -21.20
N GLY A 73 42.95 -0.55 -21.75
CA GLY A 73 44.37 -0.59 -22.12
C GLY A 73 45.31 -1.17 -21.06
N TYR A 74 44.79 -1.80 -20.02
CA TYR A 74 45.64 -2.44 -19.00
C TYR A 74 46.19 -3.80 -19.48
N PRO A 75 47.45 -4.14 -19.16
CA PRO A 75 48.03 -5.46 -19.46
C PRO A 75 47.26 -6.59 -18.77
N GLN A 76 47.27 -7.79 -19.36
CA GLN A 76 46.59 -8.98 -18.82
C GLN A 76 46.94 -9.26 -17.34
N PRO A 77 48.22 -9.24 -16.89
CA PRO A 77 48.54 -9.52 -15.50
C PRO A 77 47.90 -8.52 -14.53
N SER A 78 47.91 -7.22 -14.86
CA SER A 78 47.28 -6.18 -14.04
C SER A 78 45.76 -6.29 -14.05
N ALA A 79 45.16 -6.65 -15.19
CA ALA A 79 43.71 -6.87 -15.31
C ALA A 79 43.22 -8.02 -14.43
N ASP A 80 43.98 -9.11 -14.36
CA ASP A 80 43.65 -10.26 -13.51
C ASP A 80 43.83 -9.93 -12.02
N THR A 81 44.86 -9.14 -11.67
CA THR A 81 45.00 -8.60 -10.30
C THR A 81 43.83 -7.69 -9.94
N PHE A 82 43.40 -6.78 -10.82
CA PHE A 82 42.23 -5.93 -10.56
C PHE A 82 40.97 -6.74 -10.30
N ALA A 83 40.75 -7.79 -11.08
CA ALA A 83 39.63 -8.71 -10.92
C ALA A 83 39.61 -9.37 -9.55
N GLN A 84 40.77 -9.86 -9.08
CA GLN A 84 40.88 -10.46 -7.76
C GLN A 84 40.69 -9.44 -6.63
N VAL A 85 41.34 -8.28 -6.73
CA VAL A 85 41.22 -7.20 -5.73
C VAL A 85 39.77 -6.73 -5.62
N LEU A 86 39.08 -6.49 -6.74
CA LEU A 86 37.71 -6.02 -6.69
C LEU A 86 36.71 -7.08 -6.26
N ALA A 87 36.94 -8.36 -6.57
CA ALA A 87 36.09 -9.44 -6.05
C ALA A 87 36.15 -9.49 -4.51
N THR A 88 37.35 -9.44 -3.93
CA THR A 88 37.54 -9.38 -2.48
C THR A 88 36.92 -8.10 -1.90
N PHE A 89 37.21 -6.94 -2.49
CA PHE A 89 36.71 -5.65 -2.05
C PHE A 89 35.18 -5.56 -2.05
N THR A 90 34.53 -6.06 -3.11
CA THR A 90 33.07 -6.14 -3.22
C THR A 90 32.48 -7.02 -2.12
N SER A 91 33.13 -8.15 -1.79
CA SER A 91 32.69 -9.02 -0.70
C SER A 91 32.87 -8.37 0.68
N GLU A 92 34.04 -7.81 0.96
CA GLU A 92 34.38 -7.18 2.25
C GLU A 92 33.44 -6.01 2.58
N HIS A 93 33.13 -5.18 1.59
CA HIS A 93 32.22 -4.05 1.75
C HIS A 93 30.74 -4.40 1.48
N ARG A 94 30.44 -5.68 1.18
CA ARG A 94 29.10 -6.18 0.86
C ARG A 94 28.38 -5.33 -0.19
N LEU A 95 29.10 -5.00 -1.27
CA LEU A 95 28.61 -4.13 -2.33
C LEU A 95 27.66 -4.89 -3.27
N GLY A 96 26.59 -4.22 -3.67
CA GLY A 96 25.62 -4.74 -4.63
C GLY A 96 25.08 -3.65 -5.55
N ALA A 97 24.38 -4.10 -6.59
CA ALA A 97 23.57 -3.25 -7.45
C ALA A 97 22.10 -3.39 -7.05
N LEU A 98 21.42 -2.26 -6.85
CA LEU A 98 19.98 -2.21 -6.63
C LEU A 98 19.33 -1.39 -7.75
N ARG A 99 18.54 -2.03 -8.60
CA ARG A 99 17.83 -1.34 -9.68
C ARG A 99 16.81 -0.35 -9.13
N TRP A 100 16.62 0.76 -9.84
CA TRP A 100 15.60 1.76 -9.49
C TRP A 100 14.21 1.14 -9.39
N SER A 101 13.81 0.34 -10.37
CA SER A 101 12.51 -0.34 -10.39
C SER A 101 12.34 -1.34 -9.24
N ALA A 102 13.39 -2.05 -8.85
CA ALA A 102 13.35 -2.99 -7.73
C ALA A 102 13.16 -2.25 -6.40
N LEU A 103 13.88 -1.13 -6.21
CA LEU A 103 13.70 -0.29 -5.03
C LEU A 103 12.29 0.32 -5.00
N GLU A 104 11.76 0.78 -6.12
CA GLU A 104 10.39 1.29 -6.20
C GLU A 104 9.35 0.23 -5.84
N GLN A 105 9.47 -1.00 -6.33
CA GLN A 105 8.57 -2.10 -5.98
C GLN A 105 8.62 -2.46 -4.50
N VAL A 106 9.79 -2.35 -3.86
CA VAL A 106 9.93 -2.61 -2.42
C VAL A 106 9.34 -1.49 -1.57
N LEU A 107 9.55 -0.23 -1.97
CA LEU A 107 9.06 0.93 -1.21
C LEU A 107 7.58 1.22 -1.46
N PHE A 108 7.10 0.92 -2.66
CA PHE A 108 5.75 1.20 -3.16
C PHE A 108 5.21 -0.05 -3.86
N PRO A 109 4.93 -1.13 -3.11
CA PRO A 109 4.40 -2.34 -3.70
C PRO A 109 3.07 -2.06 -4.41
N PRO A 110 2.83 -2.67 -5.58
CA PRO A 110 1.53 -2.57 -6.24
C PRO A 110 0.46 -3.14 -5.31
N ARG A 111 -0.72 -2.49 -5.28
CA ARG A 111 -1.82 -2.98 -4.46
C ARG A 111 -2.22 -4.38 -4.92
N LEU A 112 -2.39 -5.27 -3.95
CA LEU A 112 -3.18 -6.47 -4.17
C LEU A 112 -4.62 -6.00 -4.44
N ARG A 113 -5.30 -6.62 -5.39
CA ARG A 113 -6.75 -6.46 -5.50
C ARG A 113 -7.34 -6.90 -4.16
N ASP A 114 -8.28 -6.14 -3.62
CA ASP A 114 -9.13 -6.58 -2.52
C ASP A 114 -9.91 -7.81 -3.01
N GLU A 115 -9.29 -8.99 -2.93
CA GLU A 115 -10.00 -10.26 -3.04
C GLU A 115 -10.74 -10.45 -1.73
N SER A 116 -11.84 -9.70 -1.61
CA SER A 116 -12.94 -9.87 -0.65
C SER A 116 -12.57 -10.49 0.70
N ASP A 117 -12.63 -9.67 1.75
CA ASP A 117 -13.02 -10.11 3.09
C ASP A 117 -14.44 -10.70 3.06
N ALA A 118 -14.59 -11.86 2.40
CA ALA A 118 -15.82 -12.64 2.35
C ALA A 118 -15.99 -13.48 3.64
N ALA A 119 -15.48 -12.97 4.76
CA ALA A 119 -15.55 -13.60 6.06
C ALA A 119 -15.45 -12.52 7.14
N ASP A 120 -16.53 -11.79 7.41
CA ASP A 120 -16.74 -11.18 8.73
C ASP A 120 -18.19 -10.77 9.02
N ASP A 121 -19.18 -11.50 8.47
CA ASP A 121 -20.60 -11.31 8.83
C ASP A 121 -21.23 -12.54 9.53
N GLU A 122 -20.44 -13.50 10.02
CA GLU A 122 -20.94 -14.53 10.94
C GLU A 122 -19.96 -14.81 12.09
N ALA A 123 -20.06 -14.01 13.15
CA ALA A 123 -19.66 -14.40 14.50
C ALA A 123 -20.49 -13.61 15.52
N ASP A 124 -21.80 -13.81 15.52
CA ASP A 124 -22.69 -13.48 16.64
C ASP A 124 -22.80 -14.72 17.55
N ASP A 125 -21.65 -15.28 17.95
CA ASP A 125 -21.56 -16.37 18.92
C ASP A 125 -20.69 -15.89 20.09
N TRP A 126 -21.38 -15.39 21.11
CA TRP A 126 -20.80 -15.03 22.40
C TRP A 126 -20.46 -16.32 23.15
N GLU A 127 -19.30 -16.92 22.87
CA GLU A 127 -18.67 -17.87 23.78
C GLU A 127 -17.26 -17.42 24.17
N ASP A 128 -17.07 -17.34 25.49
CA ASP A 128 -15.89 -16.90 26.24
C ASP A 128 -14.56 -17.48 25.73
N GLU A 129 -13.69 -16.64 25.17
CA GLU A 129 -12.24 -16.82 25.29
C GLU A 129 -11.61 -15.50 25.74
N GLU A 130 -10.95 -15.52 26.89
CA GLU A 130 -10.11 -14.43 27.40
C GLU A 130 -8.97 -14.15 26.40
N ALA A 131 -9.26 -13.31 25.41
CA ALA A 131 -8.26 -12.81 24.47
C ALA A 131 -7.30 -11.86 25.20
N ASP A 132 -6.03 -12.25 25.20
CA ASP A 132 -4.89 -11.50 25.72
C ASP A 132 -4.85 -10.08 25.10
N TRP A 133 -5.20 -9.07 25.90
CA TRP A 133 -5.45 -7.69 25.47
C TRP A 133 -4.20 -6.85 25.15
N ASP A 134 -3.02 -7.46 25.03
CA ASP A 134 -1.75 -6.70 25.02
C ASP A 134 -1.12 -6.43 23.64
N GLU A 135 -1.78 -6.79 22.53
CA GLU A 135 -1.32 -6.35 21.20
C GLU A 135 -2.44 -5.67 20.40
N PRO A 136 -2.41 -4.33 20.23
CA PRO A 136 -3.40 -3.67 19.40
C PRO A 136 -3.28 -4.23 17.97
N PRO A 137 -4.40 -4.62 17.33
CA PRO A 137 -4.37 -5.14 15.98
C PRO A 137 -3.67 -4.12 15.08
N ALA A 138 -2.62 -4.57 14.39
CA ALA A 138 -1.92 -3.73 13.44
C ALA A 138 -2.95 -3.22 12.42
N PRO A 139 -3.07 -1.90 12.20
CA PRO A 139 -4.03 -1.40 11.23
C PRO A 139 -3.74 -2.05 9.88
N ALA A 140 -4.78 -2.56 9.21
CA ALA A 140 -4.71 -3.26 7.93
C ALA A 140 -4.01 -2.44 6.80
N SER A 141 -3.76 -1.17 7.06
CA SER A 141 -3.10 -0.19 6.19
C SER A 141 -1.70 0.25 6.68
N ALA A 142 -1.09 -0.44 7.65
CA ALA A 142 0.30 -0.18 8.01
C ALA A 142 1.21 -0.46 6.80
N PRO A 143 1.95 0.54 6.27
CA PRO A 143 2.78 0.32 5.09
C PRO A 143 3.82 -0.75 5.40
N ALA A 144 4.02 -1.67 4.45
CA ALA A 144 4.96 -2.78 4.57
C ALA A 144 6.30 -2.30 5.15
N ALA A 145 6.79 -3.00 6.18
CA ALA A 145 8.02 -2.62 6.84
C ALA A 145 9.18 -2.68 5.85
N VAL A 146 9.75 -1.52 5.51
CA VAL A 146 10.93 -1.44 4.65
C VAL A 146 12.06 -2.31 5.23
N PRO A 147 12.68 -3.20 4.44
CA PRO A 147 13.75 -4.06 4.93
C PRO A 147 14.90 -3.29 5.58
N GLU A 148 15.37 -3.77 6.74
CA GLU A 148 16.38 -3.05 7.53
C GLU A 148 17.72 -2.89 6.78
N HIS A 149 18.08 -3.83 5.92
CA HIS A 149 19.30 -3.75 5.12
C HIS A 149 19.30 -2.51 4.20
N LEU A 150 18.16 -2.10 3.65
CA LEU A 150 18.05 -0.88 2.83
C LEU A 150 18.31 0.37 3.67
N ARG A 151 17.75 0.42 4.89
CA ARG A 151 17.94 1.55 5.82
C ARG A 151 19.37 1.64 6.34
N SER A 152 20.02 0.49 6.51
CA SER A 152 21.41 0.41 6.94
C SER A 152 22.43 0.76 5.84
N SER A 153 21.99 0.79 4.57
CA SER A 153 22.88 1.08 3.45
C SER A 153 23.23 2.56 3.41
N THR A 154 24.47 2.88 3.81
CA THR A 154 24.98 4.25 3.80
C THR A 154 25.19 4.78 2.39
N LEU A 155 25.57 3.91 1.45
CA LEU A 155 25.74 4.28 0.06
C LEU A 155 24.39 4.60 -0.60
N LEU A 156 23.36 3.79 -0.34
CA LEU A 156 22.01 4.05 -0.84
C LEU A 156 21.51 5.44 -0.42
N LEU A 157 21.59 5.73 0.88
CA LEU A 157 21.11 7.00 1.43
C LEU A 157 21.90 8.20 0.88
N GLU A 158 23.22 8.08 0.71
CA GLU A 158 24.02 9.17 0.15
C GLU A 158 23.70 9.42 -1.32
N ILE A 159 23.62 8.36 -2.14
CA ILE A 159 23.34 8.50 -3.57
C ILE A 159 21.94 9.08 -3.78
N LEU A 160 20.93 8.56 -3.07
CA LEU A 160 19.58 9.12 -3.13
C LEU A 160 19.54 10.60 -2.73
N LYS A 161 20.30 11.01 -1.69
CA LYS A 161 20.41 12.43 -1.29
C LYS A 161 21.02 13.29 -2.38
N GLN A 162 22.02 12.78 -3.10
CA GLN A 162 22.62 13.49 -4.24
C GLN A 162 21.63 13.59 -5.41
N THR A 163 20.91 12.51 -5.73
CA THR A 163 19.91 12.47 -6.80
C THR A 163 18.71 13.37 -6.50
N ALA A 164 18.32 13.50 -5.23
CA ALA A 164 17.19 14.30 -4.79
C ALA A 164 17.31 15.80 -5.12
N ALA A 165 18.53 16.31 -5.32
CA ALA A 165 18.75 17.68 -5.76
C ALA A 165 18.16 17.99 -7.15
N GLN A 166 17.96 16.98 -8.00
CA GLN A 166 17.46 17.12 -9.37
C GLN A 166 16.18 16.32 -9.62
N ASN A 167 15.89 15.32 -8.79
CA ASN A 167 14.75 14.44 -8.94
C ASN A 167 13.91 14.38 -7.65
N PRO A 168 12.73 15.01 -7.63
CA PRO A 168 11.79 14.95 -6.52
C PRO A 168 11.38 13.52 -6.11
N ARG A 169 11.39 12.57 -7.04
CA ARG A 169 11.07 11.16 -6.75
C ARG A 169 12.10 10.51 -5.82
N ALA A 170 13.37 10.93 -5.88
CA ALA A 170 14.38 10.47 -4.92
C ALA A 170 14.13 11.00 -3.49
N HIS A 171 13.56 12.20 -3.35
CA HIS A 171 13.05 12.67 -2.05
C HIS A 171 11.93 11.77 -1.52
N PHE A 172 11.02 11.32 -2.40
CA PHE A 172 9.94 10.41 -1.99
C PHE A 172 10.47 9.05 -1.52
N MET A 173 11.48 8.49 -2.22
CA MET A 173 12.13 7.25 -1.81
C MET A 173 12.88 7.39 -0.48
N LEU A 174 13.57 8.52 -0.26
CA LEU A 174 14.19 8.82 1.03
C LEU A 174 13.14 8.94 2.14
N ALA A 175 12.00 9.58 1.87
CA ALA A 175 10.91 9.66 2.82
C ALA A 175 10.42 8.25 3.21
N ALA A 176 10.19 7.36 2.22
CA ALA A 176 9.79 5.98 2.49
C ALA A 176 10.82 5.20 3.33
N LEU A 177 12.12 5.37 3.07
CA LEU A 177 13.19 4.76 3.88
C LEU A 177 13.20 5.28 5.33
N HIS A 178 12.88 6.56 5.52
CA HIS A 178 12.85 7.20 6.83
C HIS A 178 11.50 7.10 7.54
N ARG A 179 10.43 6.63 6.88
CA ARG A 179 9.08 6.54 7.43
C ARG A 179 9.08 5.90 8.82
N CYS A 180 8.48 6.57 9.79
CA CYS A 180 8.32 6.09 11.16
C CYS A 180 7.12 6.76 11.82
N ALA A 181 6.58 6.14 12.87
CA ALA A 181 5.55 6.76 13.70
C ALA A 181 6.06 8.05 14.34
N LYS A 182 5.12 8.98 14.63
CA LYS A 182 5.42 10.21 15.35
C LYS A 182 5.95 9.87 16.75
N PRO A 183 7.20 10.22 17.08
CA PRO A 183 7.77 9.90 18.37
C PRO A 183 7.13 10.77 19.47
N ASN A 184 6.88 10.18 20.64
CA ASN A 184 6.29 10.89 21.77
C ASN A 184 7.40 11.53 22.64
N PRO A 185 7.45 12.87 22.78
CA PRO A 185 8.51 13.55 23.53
C PRO A 185 8.29 13.53 25.06
N TYR A 186 7.10 13.15 25.55
CA TYR A 186 6.68 13.37 26.93
C TYR A 186 7.68 12.88 27.98
N LEU A 187 8.08 11.60 27.93
CA LEU A 187 9.02 11.05 28.92
C LEU A 187 10.42 11.63 28.80
N TYR A 188 10.85 12.00 27.59
CA TYR A 188 12.14 12.64 27.40
C TYR A 188 12.14 14.02 28.07
N GLU A 189 11.09 14.82 27.86
CA GLU A 189 10.93 16.12 28.52
C GLU A 189 10.83 16.01 30.04
N GLU A 190 10.12 15.00 30.58
CA GLU A 190 10.03 14.75 32.02
C GLU A 190 11.38 14.31 32.61
N SER A 191 12.18 13.53 31.87
CA SER A 191 13.54 13.18 32.29
C SER A 191 14.44 14.41 32.43
N LEU A 192 14.29 15.40 31.53
CA LEU A 192 15.04 16.66 31.59
C LEU A 192 14.63 17.52 32.79
N LYS A 193 13.41 17.35 33.31
CA LYS A 193 12.91 18.01 34.53
C LYS A 193 13.37 17.31 35.81
N GLY A 194 14.12 16.21 35.72
CA GLY A 194 14.68 15.49 36.86
C GLY A 194 13.79 14.39 37.42
N ARG A 195 12.75 13.94 36.70
CA ARG A 195 11.98 12.75 37.06
C ARG A 195 12.87 11.51 36.95
N GLU A 196 12.88 10.69 38.01
CA GLU A 196 13.51 9.37 37.95
C GLU A 196 12.63 8.42 37.12
N LEU A 197 13.21 7.89 36.04
CA LEU A 197 12.56 6.96 35.13
C LEU A 197 12.98 5.52 35.44
N ASN A 198 12.03 4.60 35.39
CA ASN A 198 12.33 3.17 35.46
C ASN A 198 12.98 2.66 34.15
N SER A 199 13.40 1.39 34.11
CA SER A 199 14.10 0.82 32.94
C SER A 199 13.26 0.82 31.66
N ILE A 200 11.95 0.61 31.76
CA ILE A 200 11.03 0.62 30.60
C ILE A 200 10.90 2.04 30.06
N GLU A 201 10.68 3.02 30.95
CA GLU A 201 10.56 4.43 30.61
C GLU A 201 11.87 4.98 30.00
N GLN A 202 13.03 4.54 30.50
CA GLN A 202 14.33 4.83 29.89
C GLN A 202 14.41 4.27 28.46
N GLY A 203 13.95 3.03 28.24
CA GLY A 203 13.86 2.45 26.91
C GLY A 203 12.98 3.27 25.94
N TRP A 204 11.88 3.85 26.43
CA TRP A 204 11.03 4.74 25.62
C TRP A 204 11.74 6.06 25.29
N VAL A 205 12.51 6.62 26.22
CA VAL A 205 13.35 7.81 25.96
C VAL A 205 14.42 7.52 24.91
N GLU A 206 15.12 6.39 25.03
CA GLU A 206 16.11 5.95 24.03
C GLU A 206 15.47 5.78 22.65
N ASN A 207 14.27 5.20 22.60
CA ASN A 207 13.53 5.06 21.35
C ASN A 207 13.12 6.42 20.77
N TYR A 208 12.67 7.36 21.60
CA TYR A 208 12.40 8.74 21.17
C TYR A 208 13.65 9.39 20.56
N LEU A 209 14.80 9.33 21.25
CA LEU A 209 16.06 9.91 20.77
C LEU A 209 16.52 9.32 19.44
N ARG A 210 16.23 8.04 19.19
CA ARG A 210 16.50 7.36 17.92
C ARG A 210 15.52 7.77 16.81
N LEU A 211 14.23 7.90 17.14
CA LEU A 211 13.17 8.16 16.15
C LEU A 211 13.01 9.64 15.79
N GLU A 212 13.27 10.57 16.70
CA GLU A 212 13.08 12.01 16.46
C GLU A 212 13.89 12.55 15.27
N PRO A 213 15.21 12.28 15.15
CA PRO A 213 15.97 12.72 13.97
C PRO A 213 15.47 12.07 12.68
N ARG A 214 14.98 10.83 12.76
CA ARG A 214 14.44 10.08 11.62
C ARG A 214 13.10 10.66 11.18
N TYR A 215 12.21 10.98 12.11
CA TYR A 215 10.92 11.59 11.85
C TYR A 215 11.07 12.95 11.15
N ARG A 216 12.05 13.76 11.56
CA ARG A 216 12.39 15.02 10.87
C ARG A 216 12.89 14.80 9.43
N GLN A 217 13.72 13.79 9.21
CA GLN A 217 14.18 13.42 7.86
C GLN A 217 13.02 12.95 6.99
N TYR A 218 12.13 12.12 7.53
CA TYR A 218 10.91 11.69 6.87
C TYR A 218 10.04 12.89 6.46
N GLN A 219 9.69 13.77 7.41
CA GLN A 219 8.87 14.96 7.15
C GLN A 219 9.49 15.87 6.10
N SER A 220 10.78 16.21 6.24
CA SER A 220 11.47 17.13 5.32
C SER A 220 11.55 16.59 3.89
N HIS A 221 11.90 15.31 3.73
CA HIS A 221 11.98 14.69 2.41
C HIS A 221 10.60 14.50 1.78
N LEU A 222 9.60 14.12 2.57
CA LEU A 222 8.23 13.98 2.06
C LEU A 222 7.68 15.33 1.58
N LYS A 223 7.89 16.40 2.37
CA LYS A 223 7.54 17.77 1.99
C LYS A 223 8.24 18.21 0.71
N ALA A 224 9.54 17.96 0.60
CA ALA A 224 10.33 18.32 -0.58
C ALA A 224 9.85 17.58 -1.84
N ALA A 225 9.50 16.29 -1.72
CA ALA A 225 8.92 15.51 -2.81
C ALA A 225 7.56 16.05 -3.26
N ALA A 226 6.69 16.36 -2.30
CA ALA A 226 5.37 16.92 -2.56
C ALA A 226 5.44 18.28 -3.27
N ILE A 227 6.25 19.21 -2.76
CA ILE A 227 6.49 20.52 -3.40
C ILE A 227 7.15 20.36 -4.77
N GLY A 228 8.01 19.35 -4.92
CA GLY A 228 8.63 18.99 -6.19
C GLY A 228 7.69 18.33 -7.21
N GLY A 229 6.39 18.18 -6.89
CA GLY A 229 5.37 17.70 -7.82
C GLY A 229 5.09 16.19 -7.77
N VAL A 230 5.58 15.47 -6.76
CA VAL A 230 5.23 14.05 -6.59
C VAL A 230 3.86 13.95 -5.91
N ARG A 231 2.83 13.57 -6.68
CA ARG A 231 1.45 13.48 -6.22
C ARG A 231 1.25 12.58 -5.01
N ALA A 232 1.76 11.35 -5.06
CA ALA A 232 1.67 10.40 -3.95
C ALA A 232 2.32 10.95 -2.66
N ALA A 233 3.41 11.70 -2.77
CA ALA A 233 4.07 12.33 -1.63
C ALA A 233 3.21 13.47 -1.05
N ALA A 234 2.52 14.23 -1.89
CA ALA A 234 1.60 15.27 -1.43
C ALA A 234 0.42 14.69 -0.66
N LEU A 235 -0.16 13.58 -1.15
CA LEU A 235 -1.22 12.88 -0.43
C LEU A 235 -0.70 12.37 0.93
N GLU A 236 0.41 11.62 0.95
CA GLU A 236 0.98 11.08 2.19
C GLU A 236 1.34 12.18 3.18
N TYR A 237 1.84 13.33 2.72
CA TYR A 237 2.12 14.45 3.60
C TYR A 237 0.85 15.03 4.20
N GLY A 238 -0.17 15.25 3.37
CA GLY A 238 -1.45 15.81 3.82
C GLY A 238 -2.18 14.89 4.79
N THR A 239 -2.09 13.56 4.62
CA THR A 239 -2.72 12.60 5.54
C THR A 239 -1.94 12.45 6.84
N VAL A 240 -0.63 12.23 6.77
CA VAL A 240 0.18 11.94 7.96
C VAL A 240 0.36 13.15 8.87
N PHE A 241 0.43 14.36 8.28
CA PHE A 241 0.62 15.60 9.02
C PHE A 241 -0.67 16.43 9.14
N GLU A 242 -1.82 15.87 8.72
CA GLU A 242 -3.13 16.51 8.77
C GLU A 242 -3.16 17.91 8.12
N ASP A 243 -2.47 18.03 6.98
CA ASP A 243 -2.29 19.30 6.27
C ASP A 243 -3.16 19.32 4.99
N GLY A 244 -4.32 19.98 5.10
CA GLY A 244 -5.29 20.10 4.00
C GLY A 244 -4.76 20.81 2.76
N GLU A 245 -3.74 21.66 2.88
CA GLU A 245 -3.13 22.30 1.71
C GLU A 245 -2.40 21.28 0.83
N PHE A 246 -1.79 20.27 1.45
CA PHE A 246 -1.10 19.18 0.74
C PHE A 246 -2.07 18.18 0.11
N ILE A 247 -3.24 17.97 0.72
CA ILE A 247 -4.35 17.23 0.09
C ILE A 247 -4.82 17.97 -1.18
N ALA A 248 -5.09 19.28 -1.08
CA ALA A 248 -5.46 20.10 -2.24
C ALA A 248 -4.33 20.20 -3.29
N LEU A 249 -3.07 20.11 -2.87
CA LEU A 249 -1.93 19.98 -3.78
C LEU A 249 -1.98 18.65 -4.53
N ALA A 250 -2.20 17.53 -3.82
CA ALA A 250 -2.31 16.20 -4.42
C ALA A 250 -3.46 16.10 -5.43
N GLU A 251 -4.58 16.80 -5.19
CA GLU A 251 -5.69 16.86 -6.15
C GLU A 251 -5.31 17.54 -7.47
N ARG A 252 -4.44 18.55 -7.43
CA ARG A 252 -4.02 19.35 -8.61
C ARG A 252 -2.85 18.75 -9.37
N LEU A 253 -2.02 17.94 -8.72
CA LEU A 253 -0.86 17.30 -9.34
C LEU A 253 -1.28 16.12 -10.23
N ASP A 254 -0.52 15.91 -11.29
CA ASP A 254 -0.63 14.73 -12.14
C ASP A 254 0.28 13.59 -11.63
N GLY A 255 0.00 12.37 -12.07
CA GLY A 255 0.78 11.18 -11.77
C GLY A 255 0.05 10.17 -10.88
N ASP A 256 0.72 9.04 -10.67
CA ASP A 256 0.17 7.91 -9.92
C ASP A 256 -0.08 8.28 -8.46
N VAL A 257 -1.24 7.86 -7.94
CA VAL A 257 -1.66 8.07 -6.56
C VAL A 257 -2.61 6.96 -6.14
N ASP A 258 -2.78 6.82 -4.84
CA ASP A 258 -3.85 6.02 -4.28
C ASP A 258 -5.20 6.70 -4.44
N ALA A 259 -5.97 6.30 -5.45
CA ALA A 259 -7.30 6.84 -5.70
C ALA A 259 -8.25 6.61 -4.52
N LEU A 260 -8.13 5.50 -3.79
CA LEU A 260 -8.98 5.21 -2.63
C LEU A 260 -8.61 6.11 -1.44
N GLU A 261 -7.33 6.29 -1.15
CA GLU A 261 -6.89 7.21 -0.10
C GLU A 261 -7.14 8.68 -0.47
N MET A 262 -7.05 9.04 -1.75
CA MET A 262 -7.52 10.35 -2.24
C MET A 262 -9.02 10.51 -1.98
N ALA A 263 -9.84 9.48 -2.18
CA ALA A 263 -11.28 9.54 -1.91
C ALA A 263 -11.58 9.76 -0.42
N LYS A 264 -10.85 9.06 0.47
CA LYS A 264 -10.99 9.21 1.93
C LYS A 264 -10.60 10.61 2.41
N SER A 265 -9.60 11.20 1.77
CA SER A 265 -9.05 12.50 2.16
C SER A 265 -9.65 13.68 1.39
N ALA A 266 -10.52 13.42 0.40
CA ALA A 266 -11.06 14.44 -0.48
C ALA A 266 -11.83 15.54 0.28
N ALA A 267 -11.59 16.79 -0.09
CA ALA A 267 -12.18 17.93 0.61
C ALA A 267 -13.67 18.15 0.27
N THR A 268 -14.13 17.69 -0.90
CA THR A 268 -15.51 17.86 -1.35
C THR A 268 -16.16 16.53 -1.75
N PRO A 269 -17.50 16.41 -1.66
CA PRO A 269 -18.23 15.22 -2.11
C PRO A 269 -18.00 14.89 -3.59
N GLU A 270 -17.88 15.91 -4.45
CA GLU A 270 -17.64 15.72 -5.88
C GLU A 270 -16.23 15.19 -6.15
N ALA A 271 -15.22 15.69 -5.44
CA ALA A 271 -13.87 15.16 -5.50
C ALA A 271 -13.85 13.71 -5.00
N ARG A 272 -14.49 13.42 -3.87
CA ARG A 272 -14.63 12.07 -3.33
C ARG A 272 -15.26 11.12 -4.34
N GLY A 273 -16.37 11.50 -4.97
CA GLY A 273 -17.06 10.68 -5.97
C GLY A 273 -16.19 10.36 -7.18
N ARG A 274 -15.43 11.33 -7.70
CA ARG A 274 -14.48 11.11 -8.80
C ARG A 274 -13.37 10.12 -8.40
N TRP A 275 -12.84 10.24 -7.19
CA TRP A 275 -11.79 9.37 -6.68
C TRP A 275 -12.28 7.95 -6.40
N LEU A 276 -13.47 7.80 -5.81
CA LEU A 276 -14.13 6.50 -5.65
C LEU A 276 -14.33 5.82 -7.01
N ARG A 277 -14.78 6.59 -8.01
CA ARG A 277 -14.96 6.08 -9.36
C ARG A 277 -13.66 5.54 -9.96
N GLN A 278 -12.59 6.33 -9.87
CA GLN A 278 -11.28 5.92 -10.35
C GLN A 278 -10.78 4.69 -9.60
N ALA A 279 -10.88 4.66 -8.27
CA ALA A 279 -10.46 3.52 -7.46
C ALA A 279 -11.22 2.24 -7.82
N ALA A 280 -12.54 2.33 -8.06
CA ALA A 280 -13.36 1.20 -8.48
C ALA A 280 -12.97 0.69 -9.88
N GLU A 281 -12.63 1.58 -10.82
CA GLU A 281 -12.13 1.21 -12.15
C GLU A 281 -10.74 0.57 -12.12
N GLU A 282 -9.89 1.01 -11.18
CA GLU A 282 -8.59 0.37 -10.87
C GLU A 282 -8.75 -1.01 -10.19
N GLY A 283 -9.96 -1.34 -9.73
CA GLY A 283 -10.33 -2.63 -9.18
C GLY A 283 -10.47 -2.68 -7.65
N SER A 284 -10.59 -1.55 -6.97
CA SER A 284 -10.90 -1.52 -5.53
C SER A 284 -12.35 -1.95 -5.29
N TRP A 285 -12.52 -3.07 -4.59
CA TRP A 285 -13.84 -3.55 -4.17
C TRP A 285 -14.47 -2.63 -3.12
N GLN A 286 -13.66 -2.12 -2.18
CA GLN A 286 -14.13 -1.17 -1.17
C GLN A 286 -14.72 0.10 -1.81
N ALA A 287 -14.03 0.69 -2.80
CA ALA A 287 -14.54 1.86 -3.51
C ALA A 287 -15.86 1.56 -4.24
N LEU A 288 -15.93 0.38 -4.86
CA LEU A 288 -17.12 -0.08 -5.57
C LEU A 288 -18.33 -0.28 -4.62
N GLN A 289 -18.12 -0.90 -3.46
CA GLN A 289 -19.16 -1.07 -2.45
C GLN A 289 -19.65 0.27 -1.92
N GLU A 290 -18.74 1.17 -1.56
CA GLU A 290 -19.08 2.52 -1.06
C GLU A 290 -19.94 3.28 -2.08
N MET A 291 -19.57 3.26 -3.36
CA MET A 291 -20.37 3.87 -4.42
C MET A 291 -21.76 3.23 -4.56
N ALA A 292 -21.85 1.91 -4.44
CA ALA A 292 -23.12 1.20 -4.51
C ALA A 292 -24.01 1.49 -3.29
N HIS A 293 -23.42 1.66 -2.11
CA HIS A 293 -24.13 2.13 -0.92
C HIS A 293 -24.68 3.54 -1.09
N GLN A 294 -23.96 4.43 -1.77
CA GLN A 294 -24.41 5.77 -2.14
C GLN A 294 -25.46 5.81 -3.26
N GLY A 295 -25.74 4.66 -3.89
CA GLY A 295 -26.75 4.55 -4.96
C GLY A 295 -26.24 4.84 -6.37
N ASP A 296 -24.93 4.73 -6.61
CA ASP A 296 -24.41 4.81 -7.97
C ASP A 296 -24.83 3.57 -8.80
N PRO A 297 -25.60 3.74 -9.89
CA PRO A 297 -26.15 2.61 -10.63
C PRO A 297 -25.09 1.70 -11.27
N TRP A 298 -23.95 2.26 -11.68
CA TRP A 298 -22.87 1.48 -12.29
C TRP A 298 -22.16 0.59 -11.26
N ALA A 299 -22.02 1.09 -10.04
CA ALA A 299 -21.44 0.36 -8.93
C ALA A 299 -22.40 -0.72 -8.42
N GLU A 300 -23.67 -0.36 -8.23
CA GLU A 300 -24.71 -1.30 -7.85
C GLU A 300 -24.78 -2.49 -8.82
N ASP A 301 -24.73 -2.25 -10.14
CA ASP A 301 -24.75 -3.32 -11.15
C ASP A 301 -23.61 -4.34 -10.97
N ARG A 302 -22.43 -3.90 -10.50
CA ARG A 302 -21.26 -4.77 -10.30
C ARG A 302 -21.30 -5.47 -8.95
N VAL A 303 -21.70 -4.76 -7.90
CA VAL A 303 -21.86 -5.37 -6.56
C VAL A 303 -22.99 -6.39 -6.59
N GLY A 304 -24.07 -6.06 -7.29
CA GLY A 304 -25.26 -6.87 -7.44
C GLY A 304 -24.98 -8.27 -7.99
N SER A 305 -23.88 -8.49 -8.73
CA SER A 305 -23.50 -9.81 -9.24
C SER A 305 -23.02 -10.79 -8.16
N LYS A 306 -22.60 -10.29 -6.99
CA LYS A 306 -22.14 -11.09 -5.84
C LYS A 306 -22.92 -10.85 -4.55
N ALA A 307 -23.81 -9.86 -4.52
CA ALA A 307 -24.55 -9.48 -3.32
C ALA A 307 -25.57 -10.54 -2.85
N ASP A 308 -25.81 -10.57 -1.54
CA ASP A 308 -26.87 -11.37 -0.91
C ASP A 308 -28.29 -10.79 -1.18
N SER A 309 -29.32 -11.54 -0.77
CA SER A 309 -30.72 -11.13 -0.94
C SER A 309 -31.10 -9.88 -0.13
N GLY A 310 -30.48 -9.65 1.03
CA GLY A 310 -30.70 -8.46 1.85
C GLY A 310 -30.17 -7.19 1.17
N TRP A 311 -28.98 -7.27 0.56
CA TRP A 311 -28.45 -6.17 -0.25
C TRP A 311 -29.34 -5.89 -1.47
N LEU A 312 -29.74 -6.94 -2.22
CA LEU A 312 -30.62 -6.82 -3.38
C LEU A 312 -31.96 -6.20 -3.01
N ARG A 313 -32.48 -6.52 -1.82
CA ARG A 313 -33.68 -5.92 -1.28
C ARG A 313 -33.51 -4.42 -1.03
N ARG A 314 -32.47 -4.01 -0.30
CA ARG A 314 -32.24 -2.59 0.02
C ARG A 314 -32.12 -1.71 -1.23
N VAL A 315 -31.46 -2.20 -2.28
CA VAL A 315 -31.36 -1.45 -3.54
C VAL A 315 -32.67 -1.44 -4.34
N ALA A 316 -33.51 -2.48 -4.20
CA ALA A 316 -34.85 -2.49 -4.76
C ALA A 316 -35.78 -1.50 -4.04
N GLU A 317 -35.74 -1.45 -2.71
CA GLU A 317 -36.49 -0.46 -1.90
C GLU A 317 -36.08 0.96 -2.24
N ARG A 318 -34.77 1.24 -2.31
CA ARG A 318 -34.26 2.54 -2.74
C ARG A 318 -34.76 2.94 -4.14
N ALA A 319 -34.80 1.98 -5.08
CA ALA A 319 -35.34 2.24 -6.40
C ALA A 319 -36.84 2.58 -6.36
N LEU A 320 -37.62 1.91 -5.49
CA LEU A 320 -39.03 2.22 -5.27
C LEU A 320 -39.22 3.62 -4.66
N ASP A 321 -38.41 3.98 -3.66
CA ASP A 321 -38.43 5.32 -3.04
C ASP A 321 -38.14 6.44 -4.04
N GLN A 322 -37.30 6.15 -5.04
CA GLN A 322 -36.99 7.05 -6.15
C GLN A 322 -38.03 7.01 -7.29
N GLY A 323 -39.03 6.13 -7.20
CA GLY A 323 -40.06 5.94 -8.22
C GLY A 323 -39.61 5.15 -9.45
N ASP A 324 -38.45 4.49 -9.41
CA ASP A 324 -37.93 3.66 -10.49
C ASP A 324 -38.38 2.20 -10.35
N ALA A 325 -39.64 1.96 -10.76
CA ALA A 325 -40.22 0.63 -10.77
C ALA A 325 -39.44 -0.34 -11.68
N HIS A 326 -38.88 0.13 -12.80
CA HIS A 326 -38.10 -0.72 -13.71
C HIS A 326 -36.82 -1.25 -13.02
N ARG A 327 -36.13 -0.39 -12.27
CA ARG A 327 -34.94 -0.76 -11.48
C ARG A 327 -35.28 -1.71 -10.34
N ALA A 328 -36.37 -1.47 -9.60
CA ALA A 328 -36.84 -2.38 -8.56
C ALA A 328 -37.15 -3.79 -9.12
N TRP A 329 -37.83 -3.86 -10.27
CA TRP A 329 -38.07 -5.13 -10.98
C TRP A 329 -36.78 -5.80 -11.47
N THR A 330 -35.77 -5.02 -11.87
CA THR A 330 -34.47 -5.56 -12.28
C THR A 330 -33.84 -6.32 -11.10
N TRP A 331 -33.83 -5.75 -9.91
CA TRP A 331 -33.29 -6.39 -8.70
C TRP A 331 -34.07 -7.62 -8.26
N GLN A 332 -35.40 -7.59 -8.37
CA GLN A 332 -36.23 -8.77 -8.17
C GLN A 332 -35.84 -9.91 -9.13
N TYR A 333 -35.54 -9.62 -10.39
CA TYR A 333 -35.11 -10.67 -11.32
C TYR A 333 -33.69 -11.19 -11.04
N VAL A 334 -32.79 -10.35 -10.51
CA VAL A 334 -31.48 -10.80 -10.02
C VAL A 334 -31.67 -11.76 -8.84
N ALA A 335 -32.53 -11.41 -7.87
CA ALA A 335 -32.84 -12.26 -6.72
C ALA A 335 -33.47 -13.59 -7.15
N LEU A 336 -34.46 -13.56 -8.05
CA LEU A 336 -35.15 -14.77 -8.54
C LEU A 336 -34.20 -15.72 -9.26
N ALA A 337 -33.24 -15.19 -10.03
CA ALA A 337 -32.23 -16.02 -10.68
C ALA A 337 -31.31 -16.73 -9.67
N ARG A 338 -31.21 -16.22 -8.43
CA ARG A 338 -30.48 -16.83 -7.31
C ARG A 338 -31.36 -17.64 -6.36
N GLY A 339 -32.65 -17.81 -6.68
CA GLY A 339 -33.59 -18.56 -5.85
C GLY A 339 -34.19 -17.79 -4.68
N ALA A 340 -33.99 -16.47 -4.61
CA ALA A 340 -34.65 -15.59 -3.65
C ALA A 340 -35.82 -14.85 -4.31
N ASP A 341 -36.90 -14.62 -3.57
CA ASP A 341 -38.05 -13.83 -4.04
C ASP A 341 -38.27 -12.66 -3.08
N LEU A 342 -37.93 -11.44 -3.51
CA LEU A 342 -38.03 -10.25 -2.66
C LEU A 342 -39.48 -9.85 -2.40
N THR A 343 -40.44 -10.34 -3.19
CA THR A 343 -41.88 -10.04 -3.02
C THR A 343 -42.56 -10.96 -2.02
N ARG A 344 -41.90 -12.06 -1.63
CA ARG A 344 -42.46 -13.04 -0.70
C ARG A 344 -42.25 -12.56 0.74
N SER A 345 -43.34 -12.46 1.50
CA SER A 345 -43.27 -12.23 2.94
C SER A 345 -42.63 -13.42 3.67
N THR A 346 -41.77 -13.10 4.63
CA THR A 346 -41.17 -14.01 5.59
C THR A 346 -41.69 -13.78 7.02
N LEU A 347 -42.71 -12.93 7.20
CA LEU A 347 -43.26 -12.63 8.51
C LEU A 347 -43.71 -13.90 9.24
N ALA A 348 -43.24 -14.03 10.48
CA ALA A 348 -43.56 -15.12 11.37
C ALA A 348 -43.79 -14.58 12.78
N ALA A 349 -44.81 -15.11 13.46
CA ALA A 349 -44.96 -14.87 14.89
C ALA A 349 -43.96 -15.77 15.66
N ARG A 350 -43.25 -15.19 16.62
CA ARG A 350 -42.32 -15.88 17.52
C ARG A 350 -42.65 -15.61 18.98
N HIS A 351 -42.28 -16.52 19.88
CA HIS A 351 -42.45 -16.31 21.33
C HIS A 351 -41.49 -15.23 21.84
N ASP A 352 -41.99 -14.33 22.69
CA ASP A 352 -41.25 -13.23 23.31
C ASP A 352 -40.90 -13.58 24.77
N GLY A 353 -39.74 -14.22 24.96
CA GLY A 353 -39.22 -14.65 26.26
C GLY A 353 -39.66 -16.04 26.73
N GLY A 354 -39.04 -16.51 27.82
CA GLY A 354 -39.24 -17.85 28.38
C GLY A 354 -38.39 -18.93 27.70
N LEU A 355 -38.73 -20.21 27.94
CA LEU A 355 -37.95 -21.36 27.42
C LEU A 355 -38.04 -21.53 25.89
N ASN A 356 -39.04 -20.92 25.25
CA ASN A 356 -39.28 -21.01 23.82
C ASN A 356 -38.98 -19.69 23.09
N ASP A 357 -38.28 -18.75 23.74
CA ASP A 357 -37.93 -17.46 23.16
C ASP A 357 -37.29 -17.61 21.78
N GLY A 358 -37.72 -16.79 20.83
CA GLY A 358 -37.26 -16.84 19.44
C GLY A 358 -37.75 -18.04 18.62
N GLN A 359 -38.51 -18.99 19.16
CA GLN A 359 -39.11 -20.08 18.37
C GLN A 359 -40.43 -19.65 17.71
N PHE A 360 -40.87 -20.37 16.67
CA PHE A 360 -42.18 -20.15 16.06
C PHE A 360 -43.28 -20.21 17.12
N TYR A 361 -44.20 -19.25 17.06
CA TYR A 361 -45.27 -19.15 18.03
C TYR A 361 -46.22 -20.35 17.93
N ASP A 362 -46.34 -21.08 19.02
CA ASP A 362 -47.30 -22.15 19.20
C ASP A 362 -48.25 -21.79 20.35
N SER A 363 -49.54 -21.73 20.02
CA SER A 363 -50.60 -21.36 20.95
C SER A 363 -50.73 -22.31 22.13
N ASP A 364 -50.22 -23.54 22.01
CA ASP A 364 -50.26 -24.53 23.09
C ASP A 364 -49.34 -24.16 24.27
N PHE A 365 -48.26 -23.39 24.03
CA PHE A 365 -47.43 -22.82 25.08
C PHE A 365 -47.99 -21.50 25.63
N GLY A 366 -48.62 -20.71 24.76
CA GLY A 366 -49.15 -19.38 25.08
C GLY A 366 -48.06 -18.36 25.39
N GLY A 367 -48.44 -17.23 25.99
CA GLY A 367 -47.53 -16.13 26.34
C GLY A 367 -47.42 -15.03 25.29
N PRO A 368 -46.64 -13.98 25.57
CA PRO A 368 -46.41 -12.88 24.66
C PRO A 368 -45.69 -13.34 23.39
N LEU A 369 -45.94 -12.64 22.29
CA LEU A 369 -45.35 -12.90 20.98
C LEU A 369 -44.85 -11.60 20.37
N TYR A 370 -43.85 -11.72 19.51
CA TYR A 370 -43.42 -10.68 18.59
C TYR A 370 -43.49 -11.18 17.15
N VAL A 371 -43.55 -10.26 16.20
CA VAL A 371 -43.50 -10.58 14.77
C VAL A 371 -42.08 -10.33 14.30
N ASP A 372 -41.52 -11.34 13.63
CA ASP A 372 -40.18 -11.33 13.05
C ASP A 372 -40.27 -11.57 11.53
N GLY A 373 -39.23 -11.20 10.79
CA GLY A 373 -39.17 -11.32 9.34
C GLY A 373 -39.70 -10.08 8.61
N ASP A 374 -40.11 -10.28 7.36
CA ASP A 374 -40.32 -9.17 6.42
C ASP A 374 -41.63 -9.30 5.61
N GLU A 375 -42.34 -8.19 5.36
CA GLU A 375 -43.59 -8.11 4.58
C GLU A 375 -43.45 -8.46 3.08
N GLY A 376 -42.23 -8.44 2.53
CA GLY A 376 -41.97 -8.54 1.09
C GLY A 376 -42.19 -7.22 0.35
N LEU A 377 -41.52 -7.06 -0.80
CA LEU A 377 -41.61 -5.85 -1.63
C LEU A 377 -42.90 -5.79 -2.43
N ASN A 378 -43.59 -4.65 -2.34
CA ASN A 378 -44.71 -4.33 -3.21
C ASN A 378 -44.23 -3.63 -4.50
N LEU A 379 -44.08 -4.38 -5.58
CA LEU A 379 -43.57 -3.87 -6.85
C LEU A 379 -44.69 -3.27 -7.73
N PRO A 380 -44.57 -2.02 -8.19
CA PRO A 380 -45.54 -1.41 -9.11
C PRO A 380 -45.66 -2.18 -10.44
N GLU A 381 -46.85 -2.22 -11.03
CA GLU A 381 -47.05 -2.85 -12.33
C GLU A 381 -46.31 -2.07 -13.44
N ILE A 382 -45.52 -2.77 -14.27
CA ILE A 382 -44.80 -2.19 -15.40
C ILE A 382 -45.24 -2.86 -16.72
N SER A 383 -44.92 -2.24 -17.85
CA SER A 383 -45.33 -2.79 -19.15
C SER A 383 -44.61 -4.11 -19.47
N LYS A 384 -45.18 -4.91 -20.39
CA LYS A 384 -44.51 -6.14 -20.89
C LYS A 384 -43.14 -5.86 -21.52
N ALA A 385 -42.97 -4.69 -22.14
CA ALA A 385 -41.70 -4.29 -22.73
C ALA A 385 -40.66 -4.00 -21.64
N ASP A 386 -41.06 -3.31 -20.57
CA ASP A 386 -40.21 -2.97 -19.43
C ASP A 386 -39.81 -4.23 -18.65
N HIS A 387 -40.73 -5.18 -18.46
CA HIS A 387 -40.38 -6.49 -17.90
C HIS A 387 -39.31 -7.22 -18.72
N LYS A 388 -39.36 -7.15 -20.06
CA LYS A 388 -38.35 -7.76 -20.93
C LYS A 388 -37.00 -7.06 -20.78
N ALA A 389 -37.01 -5.73 -20.68
CA ALA A 389 -35.80 -4.92 -20.48
C ALA A 389 -35.16 -5.20 -19.11
N ALA A 390 -35.95 -5.19 -18.02
CA ALA A 390 -35.49 -5.48 -16.67
C ALA A 390 -34.88 -6.89 -16.55
N LYS A 391 -35.51 -7.91 -17.18
CA LYS A 391 -34.94 -9.27 -17.24
C LYS A 391 -33.62 -9.33 -18.01
N ALA A 392 -33.53 -8.63 -19.14
CA ALA A 392 -32.28 -8.58 -19.92
C ALA A 392 -31.16 -7.90 -19.12
N LYS A 393 -31.49 -6.82 -18.39
CA LYS A 393 -30.55 -6.12 -17.52
C LYS A 393 -30.10 -6.98 -16.34
N ALA A 394 -31.01 -7.70 -15.69
CA ALA A 394 -30.66 -8.65 -14.64
C ALA A 394 -29.69 -9.74 -15.12
N GLN A 395 -29.88 -10.24 -16.34
CA GLN A 395 -28.96 -11.20 -16.95
C GLN A 395 -27.59 -10.60 -17.26
N GLU A 396 -27.50 -9.32 -17.59
CA GLU A 396 -26.22 -8.62 -17.76
C GLU A 396 -25.47 -8.50 -16.42
N ILE A 397 -26.17 -8.09 -15.36
CA ILE A 397 -25.62 -7.99 -14.00
C ILE A 397 -25.05 -9.34 -13.55
N LEU A 398 -25.76 -10.44 -13.78
CA LEU A 398 -25.33 -11.79 -13.41
C LEU A 398 -24.12 -12.33 -14.21
N ARG A 399 -23.70 -11.64 -15.28
CA ARG A 399 -22.51 -12.04 -16.09
C ARG A 399 -21.22 -11.38 -15.63
N HIS A 400 -21.31 -10.32 -14.82
CA HIS A 400 -20.16 -9.64 -14.23
C HIS A 400 -19.64 -10.42 -13.03
#